data_AF-A0AAN2BK53-F1
#
_entry.id   AF-A0AAN2BK53-F1
#
_cell.length_a   1.000
_cell.length_b   1.000
_cell.length_c   1.000
_cell.angle_alpha   90.00
_cell.angle_beta   90.00
_cell.angle_gamma   90.00
#
_symmetry.space_group_name_H-M   'P 1'
#
loop_
_entity.id
_entity.type
_entity.pdbx_description
1 polymer ?
#
loop_
_entity_poly.entity_id
_entity_poly.type
_entity_poly.pdbx_seq_one_letter_code
_entity_poly.pdbx_strand_id
1 'polypeptide(L)'
;MSDTLIRCLSKSSSFFDDKAVEVPKRIIETNEAEKESKQYDTGAGCVYVFESNTDVLYVGQTGTSLRKRARYATSKHIEKDWWKKVDRIRICQLGNSADRLALEMLLIVKLQPSVNKRPSRSAINCMQLKF
;
A
#
# COMPACT_ATOMS: atom_id res chain seq x y z
N MET A 1 13.33 -11.15 17.94
CA MET A 1 12.14 -10.34 17.60
C MET A 1 11.03 -10.80 18.54
N SER A 2 10.38 -9.92 19.29
CA SER A 2 9.35 -10.33 20.26
C SER A 2 8.19 -11.05 19.55
N ASP A 3 7.70 -12.16 20.11
CA ASP A 3 6.57 -12.94 19.59
C ASP A 3 5.32 -12.08 19.35
N THR A 4 5.16 -11.03 20.14
CA THR A 4 4.08 -10.05 19.99
C THR A 4 4.14 -9.33 18.65
N LEU A 5 5.33 -8.92 18.20
CA LEU A 5 5.47 -8.22 16.92
C LEU A 5 5.17 -9.14 15.74
N ILE A 6 5.63 -10.40 15.79
CA ILE A 6 5.35 -11.40 14.75
C ILE A 6 3.83 -11.62 14.63
N ARG A 7 3.13 -11.76 15.77
CA ARG A 7 1.67 -11.90 15.79
C ARG A 7 0.97 -10.67 15.24
N CYS A 8 1.40 -9.46 15.59
CA CYS A 8 0.83 -8.22 15.06
C CYS A 8 0.98 -8.16 13.53
N LEU A 9 2.19 -8.42 13.00
CA LEU A 9 2.44 -8.40 11.56
C LEU A 9 1.57 -9.41 10.81
N SER A 10 1.43 -10.64 11.33
CA SER A 10 0.58 -11.66 10.72
C SER A 10 -0.90 -11.28 10.74
N LYS A 11 -1.41 -10.73 11.86
CA LYS A 11 -2.80 -10.25 11.95
C LYS A 11 -3.08 -9.10 11.01
N SER A 12 -2.15 -8.15 10.88
CA SER A 12 -2.31 -7.02 9.97
C SER A 12 -2.32 -7.43 8.50
N SER A 13 -1.49 -8.39 8.11
CA SER A 13 -1.52 -8.97 6.76
C SER A 13 -2.86 -9.65 6.50
N SER A 14 -3.29 -10.55 7.40
CA SER A 14 -4.58 -11.25 7.27
C SER A 14 -5.74 -10.26 7.19
N PHE A 15 -5.76 -9.24 8.05
CA PHE A 15 -6.77 -8.19 7.99
C PHE A 15 -6.79 -7.48 6.64
N PHE A 16 -5.62 -7.16 6.09
CA PHE A 16 -5.54 -6.55 4.77
C PHE A 16 -6.05 -7.51 3.69
N ASP A 17 -5.63 -8.77 3.70
CA ASP A 17 -6.04 -9.76 2.72
C ASP A 17 -7.56 -10.01 2.75
N ASP A 18 -8.18 -9.99 3.93
CA ASP A 18 -9.63 -10.17 4.11
C ASP A 18 -10.45 -8.95 3.67
N LYS A 19 -9.90 -7.74 3.78
CA LYS A 19 -10.62 -6.48 3.52
C LYS A 19 -10.26 -5.82 2.20
N ALA A 20 -9.15 -6.23 1.59
CA ALA A 20 -8.69 -5.60 0.38
C ALA A 20 -9.52 -6.07 -0.82
N VAL A 21 -9.83 -5.13 -1.69
CA VAL A 21 -10.42 -5.40 -2.99
C VAL A 21 -9.36 -5.21 -4.07
N GLU A 22 -9.35 -6.10 -5.06
CA GLU A 22 -8.50 -5.94 -6.23
C GLU A 22 -9.10 -4.88 -7.16
N VAL A 23 -8.24 -3.98 -7.63
CA VAL A 23 -8.60 -2.86 -8.49
C VAL A 23 -7.91 -3.03 -9.85
N PRO A 24 -8.66 -3.11 -10.95
CA PRO A 24 -8.08 -3.14 -12.28
C PRO A 24 -7.21 -1.91 -12.54
N LYS A 25 -5.94 -2.11 -12.92
CA LYS A 25 -4.98 -1.04 -13.20
C LYS A 25 -5.49 0.02 -14.18
N ARG A 26 -6.24 -0.40 -15.22
CA ARG A 26 -6.88 0.48 -16.21
C ARG A 26 -7.75 1.56 -15.56
N ILE A 27 -8.40 1.26 -14.44
CA ILE A 27 -9.30 2.18 -13.74
C ILE A 27 -8.54 3.34 -13.09
N ILE A 28 -7.24 3.16 -12.84
CA ILE A 28 -6.34 4.20 -12.33
C ILE A 28 -5.74 5.00 -13.51
N GLU A 29 -5.50 4.36 -14.65
CA GLU A 29 -4.79 4.92 -15.80
C GLU A 29 -5.65 5.68 -16.82
N THR A 30 -6.94 5.41 -16.94
CA THR A 30 -7.81 6.04 -17.96
C THR A 30 -8.76 7.08 -17.38
N ASN A 31 -9.07 8.18 -18.07
CA ASN A 31 -9.98 9.21 -17.54
C ASN A 31 -11.45 8.76 -17.51
N GLU A 32 -11.79 7.89 -18.43
CA GLU A 32 -13.12 7.39 -18.71
C GLU A 32 -13.64 6.47 -17.60
N ALA A 33 -12.72 5.87 -16.82
CA ALA A 33 -13.03 4.96 -15.73
C ALA A 33 -13.29 5.65 -14.38
N GLU A 34 -13.44 6.98 -14.32
CA GLU A 34 -13.65 7.69 -13.05
C GLU A 34 -14.91 7.21 -12.32
N LYS A 35 -16.03 7.02 -13.03
CA LYS A 35 -17.27 6.51 -12.44
C LYS A 35 -17.10 5.07 -11.92
N GLU A 36 -16.41 4.24 -12.69
CA GLU A 36 -16.11 2.84 -12.33
C GLU A 36 -15.19 2.77 -11.10
N SER A 37 -14.24 3.70 -10.96
CA SER A 37 -13.32 3.73 -9.84
C SER A 37 -14.01 3.84 -8.48
N LYS A 38 -15.20 4.47 -8.43
CA LYS A 38 -15.98 4.63 -7.19
C LYS A 38 -16.55 3.32 -6.65
N GLN A 39 -16.65 2.28 -7.48
CA GLN A 39 -17.07 0.95 -7.04
C GLN A 39 -16.02 0.27 -6.16
N TYR A 40 -14.76 0.61 -6.36
CA TYR A 40 -13.63 0.07 -5.61
C TYR A 40 -13.14 1.05 -4.56
N ASP A 41 -13.13 2.34 -4.90
CA ASP A 41 -12.53 3.40 -4.13
C ASP A 41 -13.49 4.54 -3.83
N THR A 42 -13.94 4.59 -2.58
CA THR A 42 -14.88 5.62 -2.10
C THR A 42 -14.27 7.03 -2.08
N GLY A 43 -12.94 7.13 -2.13
CA GLY A 43 -12.23 8.39 -2.00
C GLY A 43 -12.10 8.92 -0.56
N ALA A 44 -12.59 8.19 0.45
CA ALA A 44 -12.45 8.53 1.86
C ALA A 44 -11.07 8.16 2.46
N GLY A 45 -10.20 7.57 1.64
CA GLY A 45 -8.85 7.17 2.01
C GLY A 45 -8.68 5.65 2.11
N CYS A 46 -7.47 5.19 1.80
CA CYS A 46 -7.16 3.77 1.76
C CYS A 46 -5.68 3.50 2.01
N VAL A 47 -5.39 2.25 2.36
CA VAL A 47 -4.07 1.63 2.24
C VAL A 47 -4.07 0.79 0.96
N TYR A 48 -3.01 0.86 0.18
CA TYR A 48 -2.91 0.17 -1.10
C TYR A 48 -1.58 -0.55 -1.23
N VAL A 49 -1.61 -1.67 -1.96
CA VAL A 49 -0.46 -2.50 -2.30
C VAL A 49 -0.42 -2.65 -3.82
N PHE A 50 0.75 -2.39 -4.40
CA PHE A 50 1.06 -2.64 -5.80
C PHE A 50 1.99 -3.84 -5.90
N GLU A 51 1.61 -4.81 -6.72
CA GLU A 51 2.29 -6.09 -6.85
C GLU A 51 2.57 -6.37 -8.32
N SER A 52 3.70 -7.02 -8.56
CA SER A 52 3.93 -7.79 -9.78
C SER A 52 3.53 -9.24 -9.53
N ASN A 53 3.56 -10.08 -10.56
CA ASN A 53 3.30 -11.51 -10.42
C ASN A 53 4.25 -12.23 -9.43
N THR A 54 5.42 -11.66 -9.14
CA THR A 54 6.47 -12.31 -8.34
C THR A 54 6.86 -11.55 -7.08
N ASP A 55 6.47 -10.29 -6.92
CA ASP A 55 6.97 -9.44 -5.84
C ASP A 55 5.99 -8.31 -5.48
N VAL A 56 6.03 -7.91 -4.21
CA VAL A 56 5.35 -6.71 -3.73
C VAL A 56 6.23 -5.51 -4.08
N LEU A 57 5.74 -4.63 -4.94
CA LEU A 57 6.52 -3.50 -5.42
C LEU A 57 6.46 -2.35 -4.42
N TYR A 58 5.26 -1.98 -3.98
CA TYR A 58 5.05 -0.78 -3.19
C TYR A 58 3.82 -0.89 -2.29
N VAL A 59 3.95 -0.36 -1.08
CA VAL A 59 2.84 -0.18 -0.13
C VAL A 59 2.71 1.31 0.17
N GLY A 60 1.49 1.83 0.15
CA GLY A 60 1.23 3.22 0.50
C GLY A 60 -0.13 3.47 1.10
N GLN A 61 -0.35 4.70 1.55
CA GLN A 61 -1.67 5.18 1.94
C GLN A 61 -2.02 6.54 1.31
N THR A 62 -3.30 6.86 1.34
CA THR A 62 -3.85 8.13 0.86
C THR A 62 -5.10 8.51 1.66
N GLY A 63 -5.30 9.81 1.90
CA GLY A 63 -6.54 10.35 2.47
C GLY A 63 -7.59 10.73 1.43
N THR A 64 -7.25 10.59 0.14
CA THR A 64 -8.16 10.77 -1.00
C THR A 64 -8.20 9.48 -1.82
N SER A 65 -8.89 9.47 -2.96
CA SER A 65 -8.84 8.31 -3.87
C SER A 65 -7.41 7.96 -4.31
N LEU A 66 -7.14 6.66 -4.43
CA LEU A 66 -5.93 6.09 -5.01
C LEU A 66 -5.70 6.62 -6.41
N ARG A 67 -6.76 6.72 -7.21
CA ARG A 67 -6.70 7.32 -8.55
C ARG A 67 -6.10 8.73 -8.51
N LYS A 68 -6.59 9.59 -7.62
CA LYS A 68 -6.06 10.95 -7.45
C LYS A 68 -4.61 10.91 -6.97
N ARG A 69 -4.30 10.05 -5.99
CA ARG A 69 -2.94 9.90 -5.46
C ARG A 69 -1.94 9.42 -6.50
N ALA A 70 -2.34 8.48 -7.36
CA ALA A 70 -1.47 7.88 -8.36
C ALA A 70 -1.20 8.83 -9.54
N ARG A 71 -2.21 9.62 -9.96
CA ARG A 71 -2.15 10.47 -11.16
C ARG A 71 -1.76 11.93 -10.92
N TYR A 72 -2.11 12.51 -9.78
CA TYR A 72 -2.06 13.98 -9.62
C TYR A 72 -1.19 14.45 -8.45
N ALA A 73 -0.61 13.54 -7.67
CA ALA A 73 0.33 13.92 -6.63
C ALA A 73 1.67 14.39 -7.23
N THR A 74 2.41 15.24 -6.52
CA THR A 74 3.72 15.75 -6.95
C THR A 74 4.72 14.66 -7.34
N SER A 75 4.64 13.49 -6.71
CA SER A 75 5.33 12.27 -7.15
C SER A 75 4.28 11.23 -7.53
N LYS A 76 3.85 11.30 -8.79
CA LYS A 76 2.89 10.37 -9.38
C LYS A 76 3.49 8.98 -9.46
N HIS A 77 2.68 7.97 -9.18
CA HIS A 77 3.10 6.58 -9.27
C HIS A 77 3.18 6.14 -10.74
N ILE A 78 2.25 6.62 -11.57
CA ILE A 78 2.16 6.25 -13.00
C ILE A 78 3.39 6.65 -13.82
N GLU A 79 4.16 7.62 -13.34
CA GLU A 79 5.39 8.12 -13.99
C GLU A 79 6.65 7.37 -13.51
N LYS A 80 6.52 6.40 -12.59
CA LYS A 80 7.66 5.62 -12.10
C LYS A 80 7.91 4.38 -12.94
N ASP A 81 9.17 4.01 -13.13
CA ASP A 81 9.53 2.84 -13.94
C ASP A 81 8.94 1.53 -13.42
N TRP A 82 8.85 1.37 -12.10
CA TRP A 82 8.26 0.18 -11.47
C TRP A 82 6.75 0.07 -11.72
N TRP A 83 6.06 1.16 -12.09
CA TRP A 83 4.63 1.13 -12.41
C TRP A 83 4.32 0.20 -13.59
N LYS A 84 5.22 0.13 -14.58
CA LYS A 84 5.08 -0.75 -15.74
C LYS A 84 5.02 -2.23 -15.35
N LYS A 85 5.59 -2.58 -14.20
CA LYS A 85 5.64 -3.95 -13.66
C LYS A 85 4.45 -4.29 -12.75
N VAL A 86 3.56 -3.34 -12.49
CA VAL A 86 2.39 -3.57 -11.65
C VAL A 86 1.38 -4.41 -12.42
N ASP A 87 1.11 -5.61 -11.91
CA ASP A 87 0.15 -6.57 -12.41
C ASP A 87 -1.13 -6.55 -11.57
N ARG A 88 -1.00 -6.38 -10.25
CA ARG A 88 -2.12 -6.39 -9.30
C ARG A 88 -2.09 -5.18 -8.38
N ILE A 89 -3.28 -4.69 -8.05
CA ILE A 89 -3.48 -3.56 -7.17
C ILE A 89 -4.56 -3.93 -6.18
N ARG A 90 -4.23 -3.91 -4.89
CA ARG A 90 -5.17 -4.22 -3.81
C ARG A 90 -5.33 -3.01 -2.92
N ILE A 91 -6.56 -2.68 -2.55
CA ILE A 91 -6.85 -1.54 -1.66
C ILE A 91 -7.75 -1.94 -0.51
N CYS A 92 -7.42 -1.45 0.68
CA CYS A 92 -8.22 -1.56 1.89
C CYS A 92 -8.73 -0.15 2.27
N GLN A 93 -10.05 0.03 2.23
CA GLN A 93 -10.70 1.31 2.56
C GLN A 93 -10.61 1.57 4.06
N LEU A 94 -10.02 2.71 4.44
CA LEU A 94 -9.78 3.10 5.82
C LEU A 94 -9.87 4.62 5.93
N GLY A 95 -10.93 5.14 6.54
CA GLY A 95 -11.18 6.59 6.65
C GLY A 95 -10.30 7.31 7.69
N ASN A 96 -9.85 6.61 8.73
CA ASN A 96 -9.01 7.17 9.77
C ASN A 96 -7.52 7.22 9.34
N SER A 97 -6.86 8.36 9.55
CA SER A 97 -5.46 8.56 9.14
C SER A 97 -4.44 7.79 9.99
N ALA A 98 -4.69 7.63 11.28
CA ALA A 98 -3.83 6.87 12.18
C ALA A 98 -3.88 5.38 11.83
N ASP A 99 -5.07 4.83 11.56
CA ASP A 99 -5.24 3.44 11.14
C ASP A 99 -4.52 3.16 9.83
N ARG A 100 -4.65 4.06 8.85
CA ARG A 100 -3.92 3.95 7.57
C ARG A 100 -2.41 3.95 7.77
N LEU A 101 -1.89 4.86 8.60
CA LEU A 101 -0.46 4.93 8.89
C LEU A 101 0.03 3.66 9.58
N ALA A 102 -0.69 3.18 10.60
CA ALA A 102 -0.33 1.98 11.33
C ALA A 102 -0.31 0.75 10.40
N LEU A 103 -1.35 0.56 9.59
CA LEU A 103 -1.43 -0.56 8.67
C LEU A 103 -0.37 -0.46 7.55
N GLU A 104 -0.12 0.72 6.99
CA GLU A 104 0.95 0.94 6.01
C GLU A 104 2.32 0.53 6.58
N MET A 105 2.64 0.93 7.82
CA MET A 105 3.91 0.55 8.47
C MET A 105 4.03 -0.97 8.65
N LEU A 106 2.97 -1.61 9.16
CA LEU A 106 2.97 -3.05 9.45
C LEU A 106 3.10 -3.87 8.16
N LEU A 107 2.41 -3.46 7.09
CA LEU A 107 2.53 -4.09 5.78
C LEU A 107 3.91 -3.89 5.17
N ILE A 108 4.53 -2.70 5.27
CA ILE A 108 5.91 -2.50 4.78
C ILE A 108 6.89 -3.44 5.49
N VAL A 109 6.79 -3.57 6.82
CA VAL A 109 7.68 -4.46 7.59
C VAL A 109 7.46 -5.93 7.23
N LYS A 110 6.20 -6.33 7.03
CA LYS A 110 5.81 -7.72 6.73
C LYS A 110 6.13 -8.12 5.29
N LEU A 111 5.73 -7.30 4.31
CA LEU A 111 5.79 -7.60 2.89
C LEU A 111 7.12 -7.19 2.24
N GLN A 112 7.90 -6.32 2.88
CA GLN A 112 9.21 -5.86 2.41
C GLN A 112 9.20 -5.37 0.95
N PRO A 113 8.31 -4.44 0.59
CA PRO A 113 8.16 -3.99 -0.79
C PRO A 113 9.46 -3.42 -1.36
N SER A 114 9.82 -3.83 -2.58
CA SER A 114 11.12 -3.52 -3.19
C SER A 114 11.37 -2.04 -3.47
N VAL A 115 10.32 -1.22 -3.57
CA VAL A 115 10.42 0.21 -3.92
C VAL A 115 10.29 1.14 -2.70
N ASN A 116 9.71 0.70 -1.58
CA ASN A 116 9.55 1.59 -0.43
C ASN A 116 10.91 1.98 0.16
N LYS A 117 11.18 3.28 0.24
CA LYS A 117 12.39 3.85 0.86
C LYS A 117 12.35 3.93 2.40
N ARG A 118 11.26 3.48 3.03
CA ARG A 118 11.05 3.55 4.49
C ARG A 118 11.89 2.49 5.20
N PRO A 119 12.23 2.65 6.50
CA PRO A 119 13.14 1.73 7.18
C PRO A 119 12.65 0.30 7.00
N SER A 120 13.42 -0.46 6.22
CA SER A 120 13.19 -1.88 6.03
C SER A 120 13.43 -2.61 7.35
N ARG A 121 13.02 -3.88 7.44
CA ARG A 121 13.39 -4.75 8.57
C ARG A 121 14.89 -4.69 8.88
N SER A 122 15.73 -4.56 7.85
CA SER A 122 17.18 -4.41 7.97
C SER A 122 17.57 -3.09 8.66
N ALA A 123 16.88 -1.99 8.36
CA ALA A 123 17.11 -0.70 9.00
C ALA A 123 16.72 -0.72 10.49
N ILE A 124 15.61 -1.39 10.85
CA ILE A 124 15.19 -1.54 12.27
C ILE A 124 16.17 -2.43 13.03
N ASN A 125 16.61 -3.56 12.45
CA ASN A 125 17.58 -4.44 13.10
C ASN A 125 18.96 -3.77 13.29
N CYS A 126 19.32 -2.81 12.45
CA CYS A 126 20.56 -2.04 12.56
C CYS A 126 20.47 -0.91 13.60
N MET A 127 19.26 -0.53 14.03
CA MET A 127 19.06 0.34 15.19
C MET A 127 19.29 -0.47 16.47
N GLN A 128 20.56 -0.81 16.76
CA GLN A 128 20.95 -1.15 18.13
C GLN A 128 20.66 0.08 18.99
N LEU A 129 19.55 0.03 19.73
CA LEU A 129 19.27 0.97 20.80
C LEU A 129 20.35 0.76 21.86
N LYS A 130 21.38 1.63 21.81
CA LYS A 130 22.25 1.87 22.95
C LYS A 130 21.39 2.58 24.00
N PHE A 131 20.80 1.80 24.89
CA PHE A 131 20.37 2.29 26.19
C PHE A 131 21.48 2.01 27.19
#